data_AF-A0A382G1F2-F1
#
_entry.id   AF-A0A382G1F2-F1
#
_cell.length_a   1.000
_cell.length_b   1.000
_cell.length_c   1.000
_cell.angle_alpha   90.00
_cell.angle_beta   90.00
_cell.angle_gamma   90.00
#
_symmetry.space_group_name_H-M   'P 1'
#
loop_
_entity.id
_entity.type
_entity.pdbx_description
1 polymer ?
#
loop_
_entity_poly.entity_id
_entity_poly.type
_entity_poly.pdbx_seq_one_letter_code
_entity_poly.pdbx_strand_id
1 'polypeptide(L)' 'MGIPVFQVDAFTAKAFSGNPAAVCLLEEEAEVQWMQSVAAEMNLSETAFL' A
#
# COMPACT_ATOMS: atom_id res chain seq x y z
N MET A 1 -7.12 -9.32 14.59
CA MET A 1 -6.07 -8.29 14.56
C MET A 1 -6.09 -7.70 13.15
N GLY A 2 -5.94 -6.38 12.98
CA GLY A 2 -5.98 -5.75 11.66
C GLY A 2 -4.61 -5.76 10.98
N ILE A 3 -4.59 -5.66 9.65
CA ILE A 3 -3.34 -5.53 8.87
C ILE A 3 -2.89 -4.06 8.92
N PRO A 4 -1.67 -3.75 9.38
CA PRO A 4 -1.14 -2.39 9.33
C PRO A 4 -0.99 -1.91 7.88
N VAL A 5 -1.56 -0.74 7.59
CA VAL A 5 -1.44 -0.07 6.30
C VAL A 5 -0.82 1.30 6.50
N PHE A 6 0.22 1.58 5.71
CA PHE A 6 0.90 2.86 5.68
C PHE A 6 0.74 3.49 4.31
N GLN A 7 0.46 4.79 4.26
CA GLN A 7 0.56 5.57 3.04
C GLN A 7 1.87 6.37 3.07
N VAL A 8 2.66 6.24 2.01
CA VAL A 8 3.95 6.91 1.87
C VAL A 8 4.00 7.70 0.57
N ASP A 9 4.62 8.86 0.62
CA ASP A 9 4.90 9.68 -0.55
C ASP A 9 6.34 9.39 -1.02
N ALA A 10 6.49 8.57 -2.06
CA ALA A 10 7.79 8.16 -2.57
C ALA A 10 8.50 9.31 -3.33
N PHE A 11 9.84 9.27 -3.32
CA PHE A 11 10.71 10.25 -4.00
C PHE A 11 10.59 11.70 -3.51
N THR A 12 10.07 11.91 -2.29
CA THR A 12 9.98 13.22 -1.65
C THR A 12 10.28 13.12 -0.15
N ALA A 13 10.69 14.23 0.45
CA ALA A 13 10.78 14.38 1.92
C ALA A 13 9.61 15.21 2.49
N LYS A 14 8.73 15.70 1.62
CA LYS A 14 7.58 16.56 1.97
C LYS A 14 6.28 15.83 1.65
N ALA A 15 5.32 15.87 2.57
CA ALA A 15 3.97 15.34 2.36
C ALA A 15 3.25 16.03 1.19
N PHE A 16 2.36 15.29 0.54
CA PHE A 16 1.59 15.72 -0.63
C PHE A 16 2.48 16.09 -1.82
N SER A 17 3.57 15.37 -2.01
CA SER A 17 4.51 15.53 -3.13
C SER A 17 5.01 14.15 -3.55
N GLY A 18 5.70 14.02 -4.69
CA GLY A 18 6.17 12.71 -5.15
C GLY A 18 5.05 11.77 -5.60
N ASN A 19 5.25 10.45 -5.44
CA ASN A 19 4.27 9.42 -5.83
C ASN A 19 3.65 8.76 -4.59
N PRO A 20 2.34 8.90 -4.34
CA PRO A 20 1.69 8.24 -3.22
C PRO A 20 1.57 6.74 -3.46
N ALA A 21 1.95 5.94 -2.47
CA ALA A 21 1.83 4.49 -2.47
C ALA A 21 1.32 3.96 -1.13
N ALA A 22 0.58 2.86 -1.17
CA ALA A 22 0.18 2.12 0.03
C ALA A 22 1.16 0.97 0.30
N VAL A 23 1.38 0.67 1.57
CA VAL A 23 2.22 -0.44 2.03
C VAL A 23 1.47 -1.22 3.10
N CYS A 24 1.15 -2.48 2.84
CA CYS A 24 0.54 -3.41 3.77
C CYS A 24 1.62 -4.33 4.36
N LEU A 25 1.74 -4.35 5.69
CA LEU A 25 2.65 -5.27 6.39
C LEU A 25 1.90 -6.55 6.75
N LEU A 26 2.20 -7.64 6.07
CA LEU A 26 1.57 -8.93 6.23
C LEU A 26 2.43 -9.84 7.10
N GLU A 27 1.80 -10.68 7.92
CA GLU A 27 2.52 -11.72 8.67
C GLU A 27 2.84 -12.94 7.77
N GLU A 28 2.05 -13.13 6.71
CA GLU A 28 2.16 -14.19 5.71
C GLU A 28 1.66 -13.70 4.35
N GLU A 29 2.04 -14.39 3.28
CA GLU A 29 1.65 -14.02 1.91
C GLU A 29 0.13 -14.13 1.73
N ALA A 30 -0.49 -13.05 1.25
CA ALA A 30 -1.93 -13.02 1.01
C ALA A 30 -2.28 -13.53 -0.39
N GLU A 31 -3.54 -13.92 -0.59
CA GLU A 31 -4.02 -14.33 -1.91
C GLU A 31 -3.93 -13.18 -2.93
N VAL A 32 -3.48 -13.49 -4.15
CA VAL A 32 -3.31 -12.49 -5.23
C VAL A 32 -4.60 -11.72 -5.53
N GLN A 33 -5.75 -12.39 -5.50
CA GLN A 33 -7.05 -11.73 -5.73
C GLN A 33 -7.41 -10.75 -4.63
N TRP A 34 -7.07 -11.06 -3.38
CA TRP A 34 -7.23 -10.16 -2.26
C TRP A 34 -6.30 -8.96 -2.39
N MET A 35 -5.02 -9.19 -2.69
CA MET A 35 -4.04 -8.12 -2.91
C MET A 35 -4.50 -7.16 -4.03
N GLN A 36 -5.03 -7.70 -5.13
CA GLN A 36 -5.58 -6.90 -6.22
C GLN A 36 -6.80 -6.07 -5.79
N SER A 37 -7.69 -6.64 -4.97
CA SER A 37 -8.88 -5.95 -4.46
C SER A 37 -8.51 -4.82 -3.50
N VAL A 38 -7.54 -5.05 -2.61
CA VAL A 38 -7.03 -4.02 -1.71
C VAL A 38 -6.33 -2.91 -2.48
N ALA A 39 -5.50 -3.24 -3.46
CA ALA A 39 -4.83 -2.24 -4.29
C ALA A 39 -5.85 -1.36 -5.05
N ALA A 40 -6.94 -1.96 -5.56
CA ALA A 40 -8.03 -1.23 -6.20
C ALA A 40 -8.79 -0.32 -5.22
N GLU A 41 -9.04 -0.79 -3.99
CA GLU A 41 -9.69 0.01 -2.94
C GLU A 41 -8.83 1.20 -2.51
N MET A 42 -7.51 1.02 -2.36
CA MET A 42 -6.59 2.11 -2.01
C MET A 42 -6.53 3.17 -3.11
N ASN A 43 -6.75 2.79 -4.38
CA ASN A 43 -6.82 3.68 -5.53
C ASN A 43 -5.63 4.66 -5.65
N LEU A 44 -4.44 4.15 -5.33
CA LEU A 44 -3.16 4.82 -5.55
C LEU A 44 -2.45 4.20 -6.75
N SER A 45 -1.35 4.81 -7.19
CA SER A 45 -0.53 4.29 -8.30
C SER A 45 -0.12 2.83 -8.04
N GLU A 46 0.32 2.54 -6.82
CA GLU A 46 0.73 1.20 -6.40
C GLU A 46 0.36 0.90 -4.93
N THR A 47 0.19 -0.38 -4.62
CA THR A 47 0.14 -0.93 -3.27
C THR A 47 1.14 -2.06 -3.14
N ALA A 48 2.07 -1.95 -2.18
CA ALA A 48 3.06 -2.99 -1.89
C ALA A 48 2.59 -3.86 -0.71
N PHE A 49 2.85 -5.16 -0.82
CA PHE A 49 2.56 -6.16 0.20
C PHE A 49 3.90 -6.76 0.65
N LEU A 50 4.25 -6.58 1.92
CA LEU A 50 5.54 -6.98 2.52
C LEU A 50 5.32 -8.01 3.63
#